data_AF-A0AAD7IL53-F1
#
_entry.id   AF-A0AAD7IL53-F1
#
_cell.length_a   1.000
_cell.length_b   1.000
_cell.length_c   1.000
_cell.angle_alpha   90.00
_cell.angle_beta   90.00
_cell.angle_gamma   90.00
#
_symmetry.space_group_name_H-M   'P 1'
#
loop_
_entity.id
_entity.type
_entity.pdbx_description
1 polymer ?
#
loop_
_entity_poly.entity_id
_entity_poly.type
_entity_poly.pdbx_seq_one_letter_code
_entity_poly.pdbx_strand_id
1 'polypeptide(L)'
;MTLWALCWVLSFILPHVFVSAAPGSCSLMSSDQLQSVPGWASLQAAVEQGYGTDPYKVVTNDSQFPDKPASMCAGIAKGWVWFEYHAKVQGHYKWSFKIEGILPNADDRRIPDVARVSYPAKLRREADFSDL
;
A
#
# COMPACT_ATOMS: atom_id res chain seq x y z
N MET A 1 -12.16 -58.75 -41.08
CA MET A 1 -12.66 -58.55 -39.70
C MET A 1 -11.47 -58.33 -38.78
N THR A 2 -11.16 -57.08 -38.44
CA THR A 2 -10.47 -56.69 -37.20
C THR A 2 -10.80 -55.24 -36.94
N LEU A 3 -11.59 -55.06 -35.89
CA LEU A 3 -12.09 -53.83 -35.31
C LEU A 3 -11.04 -53.33 -34.29
N TRP A 4 -10.90 -52.01 -34.13
CA TRP A 4 -10.53 -51.22 -32.92
C TRP A 4 -9.72 -49.99 -33.35
N ALA A 5 -10.33 -48.80 -33.43
CA ALA A 5 -10.72 -47.91 -32.33
C ALA A 5 -9.67 -46.80 -32.14
N LEU A 6 -10.09 -45.62 -32.60
CA LEU A 6 -9.56 -44.29 -32.29
C LEU A 6 -9.25 -44.14 -30.80
N CYS A 7 -8.13 -43.50 -30.47
CA CYS A 7 -8.05 -42.28 -29.66
C CYS A 7 -6.57 -42.03 -29.35
N TRP A 8 -6.08 -40.82 -29.59
CA TRP A 8 -5.10 -40.12 -28.75
C TRP A 8 -4.86 -38.74 -29.38
N VAL A 9 -5.89 -37.89 -29.29
CA VAL A 9 -5.71 -36.45 -29.38
C VAL A 9 -5.29 -35.99 -27.99
N LEU A 10 -3.99 -36.08 -27.66
CA LEU A 10 -3.44 -35.40 -26.49
C LEU A 10 -3.01 -34.00 -26.92
N SER A 11 -4.00 -33.13 -27.10
CA SER A 11 -3.77 -31.70 -26.96
C SER A 11 -3.42 -31.43 -25.50
N PHE A 12 -2.13 -31.30 -25.21
CA PHE A 12 -1.64 -30.73 -23.96
C PHE A 12 -2.00 -29.24 -23.95
N ILE A 13 -3.24 -28.93 -23.59
CA ILE A 13 -3.61 -27.57 -23.18
C ILE A 13 -3.02 -27.41 -21.78
N LEU A 14 -1.86 -26.74 -21.70
CA LEU A 14 -1.33 -26.20 -20.46
C LEU A 14 -2.43 -25.37 -19.79
N PRO A 15 -2.89 -25.71 -18.56
CA PRO A 15 -3.74 -24.79 -17.83
C PRO A 15 -2.88 -23.56 -17.58
N HIS A 16 -3.19 -22.48 -18.29
CA HIS A 16 -2.69 -21.17 -17.93
C HIS A 16 -3.33 -20.91 -16.57
N VAL A 17 -2.55 -21.15 -15.51
CA VAL A 17 -2.86 -20.60 -14.20
C VAL A 17 -2.70 -19.10 -14.38
N PHE A 18 -3.76 -18.44 -14.84
CA PHE A 18 -3.91 -17.02 -14.72
C PHE A 18 -4.06 -16.78 -13.22
N VAL A 19 -2.95 -16.41 -12.57
CA VAL A 19 -3.01 -15.75 -11.26
C VAL A 19 -3.72 -14.43 -11.51
N SER A 20 -5.03 -14.44 -11.32
CA SER A 20 -5.79 -13.20 -11.23
C SER A 20 -5.40 -12.56 -9.91
N ALA A 21 -4.63 -11.46 -9.97
CA ALA A 21 -4.49 -10.57 -8.82
C ALA A 21 -5.92 -10.12 -8.43
N ALA A 22 -6.38 -10.52 -7.25
CA ALA A 22 -7.74 -10.22 -6.81
C ALA A 22 -7.94 -8.68 -6.82
N PRO A 23 -8.92 -8.14 -7.56
CA PRO A 23 -9.22 -6.72 -7.47
C PRO A 23 -9.91 -6.45 -6.14
N GLY A 24 -9.29 -5.65 -5.28
CA GLY A 24 -10.03 -4.91 -4.25
C GLY A 24 -9.74 -5.21 -2.79
N SER A 25 -8.73 -6.01 -2.43
CA SER A 25 -8.31 -6.10 -1.02
C SER A 25 -7.46 -4.89 -0.65
N CYS A 26 -8.10 -3.87 -0.07
CA CYS A 26 -7.41 -2.77 0.60
C CYS A 26 -7.10 -3.17 2.04
N SER A 27 -5.90 -2.88 2.52
CA SER A 27 -5.54 -3.00 3.94
C SER A 27 -5.28 -1.62 4.53
N LEU A 28 -5.51 -1.43 5.84
CA LEU A 28 -5.02 -0.24 6.53
C LEU A 28 -3.49 -0.18 6.41
N MET A 29 -2.95 1.02 6.17
CA MET A 29 -1.51 1.23 6.06
C MET A 29 -0.94 1.88 7.32
N SER A 30 0.33 1.60 7.62
CA SER A 30 1.09 2.32 8.66
C SER A 30 1.77 3.57 8.10
N SER A 31 2.23 4.45 8.99
CA SER A 31 3.06 5.61 8.65
C SER A 31 4.35 5.19 7.95
N ASP A 32 5.01 4.14 8.44
CA ASP A 32 6.29 3.67 7.90
C ASP A 32 6.11 3.11 6.48
N GLN A 33 4.98 2.45 6.24
CA GLN A 33 4.60 1.98 4.92
C GLN A 33 4.36 3.16 3.97
N LEU A 34 3.74 4.24 4.43
CA LEU A 34 3.58 5.47 3.64
C LEU A 34 4.93 6.12 3.34
N GLN A 35 5.83 6.17 4.32
CA GLN A 35 7.17 6.74 4.16
C GLN A 35 8.05 5.96 3.17
N SER A 36 7.66 4.74 2.86
CA SER A 36 8.36 3.87 1.90
C SER A 36 7.88 4.04 0.45
N VAL A 37 6.87 4.88 0.17
CA VAL A 37 6.44 5.11 -1.22
C VAL A 37 7.43 6.02 -1.96
N PRO A 38 7.64 5.83 -3.27
CA PRO A 38 8.58 6.64 -4.05
C PRO A 38 8.34 8.16 -3.96
N GLY A 39 7.06 8.57 -3.89
CA GLY A 39 6.65 9.96 -3.77
C GLY A 39 6.74 10.57 -2.38
N TRP A 40 7.24 9.84 -1.36
CA TRP A 40 7.27 10.31 0.03
C TRP A 40 7.97 11.68 0.17
N ALA A 41 9.14 11.85 -0.46
CA ALA A 41 9.87 13.11 -0.41
C ALA A 41 9.08 14.29 -1.01
N SER A 42 8.33 14.05 -2.08
CA SER A 42 7.46 15.07 -2.69
C SER A 42 6.28 15.42 -1.78
N LEU A 43 5.76 14.42 -1.05
CA LEU A 43 4.70 14.61 -0.09
C LEU A 43 5.17 15.48 1.09
N GLN A 44 6.35 15.17 1.66
CA GLN A 44 6.97 16.00 2.71
C GLN A 44 7.21 17.43 2.21
N ALA A 45 7.83 17.59 1.04
CA ALA A 45 8.13 18.90 0.49
C ALA A 45 6.86 19.75 0.28
N ALA A 46 5.77 19.15 -0.19
CA ALA A 46 4.49 19.85 -0.35
C ALA A 46 3.92 20.33 0.99
N VAL A 47 4.04 19.52 2.04
CA VAL A 47 3.61 19.89 3.40
C VAL A 47 4.52 20.97 3.98
N GLU A 48 5.83 20.84 3.86
CA GLU A 48 6.79 21.85 4.33
C GLU A 48 6.62 23.18 3.60
N GLN A 49 6.40 23.17 2.28
CA GLN A 49 6.19 24.40 1.50
C GLN A 49 4.92 25.14 1.94
N GLY A 50 3.86 24.43 2.32
CA GLY A 50 2.61 25.04 2.77
C GLY A 50 2.67 25.59 4.20
N TYR A 51 3.52 25.01 5.06
CA TYR A 51 3.43 25.16 6.51
C TYR A 51 4.73 25.67 7.17
N GLY A 52 5.84 25.68 6.44
CA GLY A 52 7.13 26.28 6.85
C GLY A 52 7.85 25.55 7.98
N THR A 53 7.37 24.38 8.41
CA THR A 53 7.96 23.60 9.50
C THR A 53 7.86 22.10 9.21
N ASP A 54 8.87 21.34 9.60
CA ASP A 54 8.84 19.87 9.56
C ASP A 54 7.89 19.33 10.65
N PRO A 55 6.91 18.49 10.30
CA PRO A 55 6.08 17.81 11.29
C PRO A 55 6.89 16.82 12.13
N TYR A 56 6.71 16.84 13.45
CA TYR A 56 7.44 15.93 14.34
C TYR A 56 6.90 14.49 14.28
N LYS A 57 5.69 14.31 13.76
CA LYS A 57 5.04 12.99 13.69
C LYS A 57 4.09 12.89 12.51
N VAL A 58 4.18 11.76 11.82
CA VAL A 58 3.29 11.35 10.73
C VAL A 58 2.36 10.26 11.27
N VAL A 59 1.06 10.41 11.09
CA VAL A 59 0.05 9.47 11.60
C VAL A 59 -0.87 9.03 10.47
N THR A 60 -1.13 7.73 10.43
CA THR A 60 -2.12 7.09 9.54
C THR A 60 -3.17 6.41 10.39
N ASN A 61 -4.43 6.40 9.94
CA ASN A 61 -5.52 5.69 10.62
C ASN A 61 -5.70 6.11 12.09
N ASP A 62 -5.67 7.42 12.33
CA ASP A 62 -5.90 7.97 13.66
C ASP A 62 -7.31 7.64 14.16
N SER A 63 -7.42 7.08 15.36
CA SER A 63 -8.70 6.66 15.94
C SER A 63 -9.65 7.83 16.21
N GLN A 64 -9.15 9.06 16.30
CA GLN A 64 -9.98 10.27 16.41
C GLN A 64 -10.68 10.61 15.09
N PHE A 65 -10.20 10.10 13.96
CA PHE A 65 -10.70 10.41 12.62
C PHE A 65 -10.93 9.15 11.77
N PRO A 66 -11.85 8.25 12.18
CA PRO A 66 -12.08 6.98 11.51
C PRO A 66 -12.66 7.10 10.09
N ASP A 67 -13.23 8.25 9.74
CA ASP A 67 -13.75 8.57 8.40
C ASP A 67 -12.65 8.94 7.39
N LYS A 68 -11.40 9.10 7.86
CA LYS A 68 -10.23 9.49 7.05
C LYS A 68 -9.12 8.44 7.14
N PRO A 69 -9.37 7.19 6.69
CA PRO A 69 -8.36 6.16 6.74
C PRO A 69 -7.25 6.37 5.71
N ALA A 70 -6.09 5.80 5.98
CA ALA A 70 -5.02 5.58 5.04
C ALA A 70 -4.98 4.07 4.71
N SER A 71 -4.95 3.73 3.43
CA SER A 71 -4.99 2.34 3.00
C SER A 71 -4.03 2.05 1.87
N MET A 72 -3.63 0.79 1.78
CA MET A 72 -2.88 0.22 0.67
C MET A 72 -3.82 -0.66 -0.13
N CYS A 73 -4.14 -0.25 -1.36
CA CYS A 73 -5.01 -1.00 -2.26
C CYS A 73 -4.21 -1.49 -3.45
N ALA A 74 -4.05 -2.81 -3.60
CA ALA A 74 -3.25 -3.40 -4.68
C ALA A 74 -1.83 -2.78 -4.80
N GLY A 75 -1.20 -2.50 -3.66
CA GLY A 75 0.13 -1.89 -3.61
C GLY A 75 0.18 -0.39 -3.89
N ILE A 76 -0.96 0.30 -3.97
CA ILE A 76 -1.06 1.75 -4.16
C ILE A 76 -1.62 2.40 -2.89
N ALA A 77 -0.89 3.36 -2.32
CA ALA A 77 -1.31 4.14 -1.16
C ALA A 77 -2.47 5.09 -1.52
N LYS A 78 -3.49 5.15 -0.66
CA LYS A 78 -4.69 5.99 -0.81
C LYS A 78 -5.18 6.51 0.53
N GLY A 79 -5.94 7.61 0.51
CA GLY A 79 -6.64 8.12 1.68
C GLY A 79 -5.91 9.30 2.32
N TRP A 80 -5.90 9.34 3.65
CA TRP A 80 -5.48 10.53 4.40
C TRP A 80 -4.28 10.26 5.29
N VAL A 81 -3.34 11.20 5.28
CA VAL A 81 -2.20 11.23 6.21
C VAL A 81 -2.32 12.46 7.10
N TRP A 82 -1.94 12.30 8.36
CA TRP A 82 -1.95 13.35 9.35
C TRP A 82 -0.52 13.73 9.73
N PHE A 83 -0.30 15.03 9.90
CA PHE A 83 0.96 15.60 10.34
C PHE A 83 0.72 16.37 11.63
N GLU A 84 1.48 16.01 12.67
CA GLU A 84 1.44 16.69 13.94
C GLU A 84 2.69 17.55 14.13
N TYR A 85 2.51 18.69 14.79
CA TYR A 85 3.52 19.72 14.98
C TYR A 85 3.69 20.04 16.47
N HIS A 86 4.91 20.37 16.88
CA HIS A 86 5.18 20.81 18.26
C HIS A 86 4.56 22.18 18.57
N ALA A 87 4.49 23.06 17.57
CA ALA A 87 3.87 24.37 17.66
C ALA A 87 2.65 24.44 16.73
N LYS A 88 1.73 25.36 17.01
CA LYS A 88 0.60 25.59 16.11
C LYS A 88 1.11 26.14 14.79
N VAL A 89 0.74 25.49 13.70
CA VAL A 89 0.96 25.99 12.35
C VAL A 89 -0.39 26.37 11.77
N GLN A 90 -0.52 27.63 11.36
CA GLN A 90 -1.79 28.20 10.91
C GLN A 90 -2.96 27.95 11.89
N GLY A 91 -2.69 28.01 13.20
CA GLY A 91 -3.70 27.86 14.26
C GLY A 91 -3.95 26.44 14.76
N HIS A 92 -3.37 25.40 14.12
CA HIS A 92 -3.61 24.00 14.47
C HIS A 92 -2.31 23.25 14.75
N TYR A 93 -2.36 22.26 15.65
CA TYR A 93 -1.24 21.33 15.91
C TYR A 93 -1.21 20.14 14.96
N LYS A 94 -2.28 19.95 14.18
CA LYS A 94 -2.50 18.76 13.38
C LYS A 94 -3.22 19.12 12.09
N TRP A 95 -2.68 18.66 10.98
CA TRP A 95 -3.24 18.84 9.64
C TRP A 95 -3.37 17.49 8.93
N SER A 96 -4.40 17.34 8.11
CA SER A 96 -4.56 16.16 7.24
C SER A 96 -4.42 16.55 5.78
N PHE A 97 -3.85 15.64 5.02
CA PHE A 97 -3.77 15.75 3.57
C PHE A 97 -4.22 14.46 2.92
N LYS A 98 -4.91 14.61 1.79
CA LYS A 98 -5.26 13.48 0.95
C LYS A 98 -4.02 13.09 0.14
N ILE A 99 -3.56 11.85 0.28
CA ILE A 99 -2.33 11.34 -0.36
C ILE A 99 -2.45 11.51 -1.88
N GLU A 100 -3.59 11.16 -2.47
CA GLU A 100 -3.83 11.30 -3.91
C GLU A 100 -3.94 12.76 -4.38
N GLY A 101 -4.18 13.70 -3.46
CA GLY A 101 -4.22 15.13 -3.79
C GLY A 101 -2.82 15.71 -3.97
N ILE A 102 -1.84 15.20 -3.23
CA ILE A 102 -0.44 15.65 -3.31
C ILE A 102 0.34 14.82 -4.34
N LEU A 103 0.11 13.50 -4.38
CA LEU A 103 0.75 12.56 -5.30
C LEU A 103 -0.29 12.07 -6.32
N PRO A 104 -0.61 12.87 -7.37
CA PRO A 104 -1.64 12.50 -8.33
C PRO A 104 -1.26 11.28 -9.16
N ASN A 105 0.04 11.11 -9.46
CA ASN A 105 0.54 9.93 -10.15
C ASN A 105 0.46 8.69 -9.22
N ALA A 106 -0.12 7.61 -9.74
CA ALA A 106 -0.28 6.37 -8.99
C ALA A 106 1.06 5.65 -8.73
N ASP A 107 2.04 5.83 -9.60
CA ASP A 107 3.35 5.17 -9.47
C ASP A 107 4.17 5.76 -8.30
N ASP A 108 4.00 7.05 -8.02
CA ASP A 108 4.60 7.70 -6.84
C ASP A 108 4.02 7.18 -5.52
N ARG A 109 2.82 6.59 -5.58
CA ARG A 109 2.13 5.98 -4.43
C ARG A 109 2.24 4.46 -4.43
N ARG A 110 2.93 3.87 -5.40
CA ARG A 110 3.07 2.42 -5.55
C ARG A 110 4.32 1.95 -4.83
N ILE A 111 4.16 1.01 -3.90
CA ILE A 111 5.30 0.29 -3.36
C ILE A 111 5.68 -0.79 -4.38
N PRO A 112 6.91 -0.75 -4.96
CA PRO A 112 7.33 -1.76 -5.91
C PRO A 112 7.41 -3.13 -5.22
N ASP A 113 7.06 -4.19 -5.94
CA ASP A 113 7.02 -5.56 -5.36
C ASP A 113 8.37 -6.02 -4.80
N VAL A 114 9.47 -5.40 -5.25
CA VAL A 114 10.83 -5.64 -4.70
C VAL A 114 10.94 -5.22 -3.22
N ALA A 115 10.19 -4.20 -2.77
CA ALA A 115 10.16 -3.78 -1.37
C ALA A 115 9.33 -4.72 -0.48
N ARG A 116 8.38 -5.49 -1.04
CA ARG A 116 7.68 -6.58 -0.31
C ARG A 116 8.62 -7.75 0.03
N VAL A 117 9.74 -7.87 -0.69
CA VAL A 117 10.81 -8.85 -0.41
C VAL A 117 11.83 -8.32 0.60
N SER A 118 11.93 -6.99 0.78
CA SER A 118 12.98 -6.34 1.59
C SER A 118 12.55 -5.90 3.00
N TYR A 119 11.25 -5.86 3.35
CA TYR A 119 10.85 -5.74 4.76
C TYR A 119 11.36 -6.98 5.51
N PRO A 120 12.07 -6.86 6.64
CA PRO A 120 12.85 -7.96 7.18
C PRO A 120 11.95 -9.17 7.44
N ALA A 121 12.30 -10.29 6.81
CA ALA A 121 11.67 -11.60 6.96
C ALA A 121 11.53 -12.09 8.42
N LYS A 122 12.10 -11.35 9.38
CA LYS A 122 12.07 -11.62 10.81
C LYS A 122 10.67 -11.53 11.42
N LEU A 123 9.75 -10.74 10.87
CA LEU A 123 8.37 -10.58 11.39
C LEU A 123 7.32 -11.47 10.72
N ARG A 124 7.70 -12.33 9.75
CA ARG A 124 6.75 -13.18 9.03
C ARG A 124 6.56 -14.57 9.68
N ARG A 125 7.41 -14.96 10.64
CA ARG A 125 7.36 -16.30 11.28
C ARG A 125 6.44 -16.40 12.51
N GLU A 126 5.78 -15.31 12.91
CA GLU A 126 4.83 -15.33 14.04
C GLU A 126 3.36 -15.45 13.60
N ALA A 127 3.08 -15.37 12.30
CA ALA A 127 1.73 -15.53 11.74
C ALA A 127 1.48 -16.91 11.11
N ASP A 128 2.46 -17.83 11.13
CA ASP A 128 2.41 -19.15 10.47
C ASP A 128 2.40 -20.31 11.49
N PHE A 129 2.13 -20.04 12.77
CA PHE A 129 2.13 -21.06 13.84
C PHE A 129 0.73 -21.29 14.45
N SER A 130 -0.34 -21.14 13.66
CA SER A 130 -1.69 -21.57 14.06
C SER A 130 -2.26 -22.76 13.27
N ASP A 131 -1.47 -23.38 12.38
CA ASP A 131 -1.89 -24.57 11.62
C ASP A 131 -0.95 -25.79 11.81
N LEU A 132 -0.27 -25.90 12.96
CA LEU A 132 0.40 -27.12 13.42
C LEU A 132 -0.05 -27.53 14.82
#